data_AF-A0A3D1Z231-F1
#
_entry.id   AF-A0A3D1Z231-F1
#
_cell.length_a   1.000
_cell.length_b   1.000
_cell.length_c   1.000
_cell.angle_alpha   90.00
_cell.angle_beta   90.00
_cell.angle_gamma   90.00
#
_symmetry.space_group_name_H-M   'P 1'
#
loop_
_entity.id
_entity.type
_entity.pdbx_description
1 polymer ?
#
loop_
_entity_poly.entity_id
_entity_poly.type
_entity_poly.pdbx_seq_one_letter_code
_entity_poly.pdbx_strand_id
1 'polypeptide(L)' 'MSINLSLLPPTEKNKIELDKQASYAVWQLKQAKAGPELLLTEAEKIRNEDERRFFEQAVQKYKRIMGVA' A
#
# COMPACT_ATOMS: atom_id res chain seq x y z
N MET A 1 3.30 20.99 -14.30
CA MET A 1 4.39 20.00 -14.48
C MET A 1 3.75 18.65 -14.77
N SER A 2 4.13 17.99 -15.86
CA SER A 2 3.76 16.59 -16.12
C SER A 2 4.87 15.68 -15.58
N ILE A 3 4.52 14.68 -14.78
CA ILE A 3 5.45 13.64 -14.33
C ILE A 3 5.14 12.38 -15.15
N ASN A 4 6.11 11.87 -15.91
CA ASN A 4 5.95 10.63 -16.66
C ASN A 4 6.35 9.44 -15.77
N LEU A 5 5.34 8.78 -15.20
CA LEU A 5 5.53 7.63 -14.31
C LEU A 5 6.25 6.45 -14.99
N SER A 6 6.12 6.32 -16.31
CA SER A 6 6.75 5.26 -17.09
C SER A 6 8.27 5.40 -17.20
N LEU A 7 8.83 6.59 -16.97
CA LEU A 7 10.26 6.85 -17.01
C LEU A 7 10.93 6.79 -15.63
N LEU A 8 10.18 6.51 -14.57
CA LEU A 8 10.73 6.40 -13.23
C LEU A 8 11.68 5.19 -13.10
N PRO A 9 12.69 5.27 -12.22
CA PRO A 9 13.50 4.13 -11.83
C PRO A 9 12.61 2.98 -11.32
N PRO A 10 13.03 1.71 -11.50
CA PRO A 10 12.25 0.56 -11.04
C PRO A 10 11.86 0.61 -9.55
N THR A 11 12.76 1.11 -8.70
CA THR A 11 12.53 1.27 -7.26
C THR A 11 11.39 2.24 -6.95
N GLU A 12 11.32 3.36 -7.67
CA GLU A 12 10.24 4.35 -7.51
C GLU A 12 8.92 3.84 -8.07
N LYS A 13 8.95 3.08 -9.17
CA LYS A 13 7.76 2.39 -9.69
C LYS A 13 7.23 1.38 -8.67
N ASN A 14 8.11 0.64 -8.00
CA ASN A 14 7.69 -0.35 -7.00
C ASN A 14 7.03 0.32 -5.79
N LYS A 15 7.54 1.47 -5.32
CA LYS A 15 6.87 2.25 -4.27
C LYS A 15 5.47 2.69 -4.66
N ILE A 16 5.26 3.12 -5.91
CA ILE A 16 3.92 3.48 -6.40
C ILE A 16 2.98 2.27 -6.36
N GLU A 17 3.47 1.10 -6.80
CA GLU A 17 2.68 -0.13 -6.76
C GLU A 17 2.31 -0.53 -5.32
N LEU A 18 3.26 -0.42 -4.38
CA LEU A 18 3.01 -0.70 -2.96
C LEU A 18 2.02 0.29 -2.33
N ASP A 19 2.12 1.60 -2.63
CA ASP A 19 1.14 2.60 -2.16
C ASP A 19 -0.26 2.31 -2.73
N LYS A 20 -0.35 1.90 -4.01
CA LYS A 20 -1.60 1.45 -4.63
C LYS A 20 -2.18 0.24 -3.92
N GLN A 21 -1.39 -0.81 -3.69
CA GLN A 21 -1.82 -2.02 -2.99
C GLN A 21 -2.31 -1.72 -1.57
N ALA A 22 -1.58 -0.89 -0.83
CA ALA A 22 -1.99 -0.46 0.52
C ALA A 22 -3.34 0.26 0.50
N SER A 23 -3.54 1.18 -0.45
CA SER A 23 -4.82 1.89 -0.60
C SER A 23 -5.98 0.94 -0.89
N TYR A 24 -5.76 -0.04 -1.77
CA TYR A 24 -6.79 -0.99 -2.18
C TYR A 24 -7.14 -1.94 -1.03
N ALA A 25 -6.15 -2.44 -0.30
CA ALA A 25 -6.38 -3.29 0.85
C ALA A 25 -7.19 -2.57 1.94
N VAL A 26 -6.83 -1.31 2.28
CA VAL A 26 -7.61 -0.52 3.25
C VAL A 26 -9.03 -0.24 2.73
N TRP A 27 -9.20 0.01 1.43
CA TRP A 27 -10.53 0.14 0.85
C TRP A 27 -11.34 -1.16 0.99
N GLN A 28 -10.74 -2.34 0.80
CA GLN A 28 -11.42 -3.62 1.02
C GLN A 28 -11.91 -3.77 2.47
N LEU A 29 -11.09 -3.36 3.45
CA LEU A 29 -11.50 -3.32 4.86
C LEU A 29 -12.69 -2.37 5.07
N LYS A 30 -12.62 -1.15 4.53
CA LYS A 30 -13.71 -0.16 4.64
C LYS A 30 -15.03 -0.68 4.06
N GLN A 31 -14.96 -1.44 2.97
CA GLN A 31 -16.12 -2.01 2.30
C GLN A 31 -16.55 -3.36 2.88
N ALA A 32 -15.96 -3.80 4.00
CA ALA A 32 -16.20 -5.12 4.61
C ALA A 32 -16.01 -6.30 3.63
N LYS A 33 -15.10 -6.15 2.65
CA LYS A 33 -14.75 -7.19 1.66
C LYS A 33 -13.60 -8.09 2.11
N ALA A 34 -12.88 -7.70 3.14
CA ALA A 34 -11.79 -8.45 3.76
C ALA A 34 -11.63 -8.02 5.22
N GLY A 35 -11.13 -8.91 6.07
CA GLY A 35 -10.78 -8.58 7.44
C GLY A 35 -9.35 -8.02 7.59
N PRO A 36 -8.97 -7.59 8.81
CA PRO A 36 -7.64 -7.03 9.10
C PRO A 36 -6.46 -7.95 8.76
N GLU A 37 -6.67 -9.27 8.76
CA GLU A 37 -5.69 -10.30 8.40
C GLU A 37 -5.13 -10.14 6.98
N LEU A 38 -5.89 -9.51 6.07
CA LEU A 38 -5.40 -9.18 4.73
C LEU A 38 -4.15 -8.31 4.78
N LEU A 39 -4.10 -7.30 5.67
CA LEU A 39 -2.98 -6.38 5.75
C LEU A 39 -1.70 -7.08 6.19
N LEU A 40 -1.80 -8.02 7.15
CA LEU A 40 -0.69 -8.85 7.60
C LEU A 40 -0.22 -9.77 6.47
N THR A 41 -1.16 -10.42 5.79
CA THR A 41 -0.88 -11.34 4.69
C THR A 41 -0.17 -10.63 3.52
N GLU A 42 -0.60 -9.41 3.16
CA GLU A 42 0.05 -8.63 2.10
C GLU A 42 1.46 -8.14 2.53
N ALA A 43 1.63 -7.72 3.79
CA ALA A 43 2.95 -7.32 4.30
C ALA A 43 3.97 -8.47 4.31
N GLU A 44 3.54 -9.69 4.67
CA GLU A 44 4.40 -10.89 4.71
C GLU A 44 4.92 -11.31 3.33
N LYS A 45 4.15 -11.05 2.25
CA LYS A 45 4.58 -11.32 0.87
C LYS A 45 5.74 -10.44 0.43
N ILE A 46 5.92 -9.27 1.03
CA ILE A 46 6.97 -8.31 0.71
C ILE A 46 8.26 -8.74 1.41
N ARG A 47 9.27 -9.17 0.63
CA ARG A 47 10.53 -9.72 1.16
C ARG A 47 11.53 -8.65 1.60
N ASN A 48 11.57 -7.53 0.88
CA ASN A 48 12.45 -6.43 1.21
C ASN A 48 11.89 -5.66 2.41
N GLU A 49 12.71 -5.46 3.44
CA GLU A 49 12.26 -4.86 4.70
C GLU A 49 11.87 -3.38 4.53
N ASP A 50 12.61 -2.61 3.74
CA ASP A 50 12.31 -1.19 3.49
C ASP A 50 11.00 -1.03 2.70
N GLU A 51 10.75 -1.91 1.74
CA GLU A 51 9.50 -1.97 0.99
C GLU A 51 8.32 -2.35 1.88
N ARG A 52 8.50 -3.31 2.78
CA ARG A 52 7.47 -3.70 3.75
C ARG A 52 7.15 -2.53 4.67
N ARG A 53 8.16 -1.85 5.22
CA ARG A 53 7.97 -0.65 6.05
C ARG A 53 7.25 0.45 5.28
N PHE A 54 7.59 0.66 4.01
CA PHE A 54 6.90 1.63 3.16
C PHE A 54 5.41 1.27 2.97
N PHE A 55 5.11 0.01 2.68
CA PHE A 55 3.73 -0.48 2.56
C PHE A 55 2.95 -0.28 3.87
N GLU A 56 3.52 -0.64 5.02
CA GLU A 56 2.91 -0.45 6.33
C GLU A 56 2.61 1.02 6.63
N GLN A 57 3.53 1.93 6.30
CA GLN A 57 3.31 3.38 6.41
C GLN A 57 2.17 3.87 5.50
N ALA A 58 2.11 3.36 4.26
CA ALA A 58 1.03 3.67 3.32
C ALA A 58 -0.32 3.16 3.84
N VAL A 59 -0.37 1.96 4.44
CA VAL A 59 -1.57 1.44 5.11
C VAL A 59 -2.03 2.40 6.21
N GLN A 60 -1.12 2.87 7.09
CA GLN A 60 -1.48 3.83 8.13
C GLN A 60 -1.95 5.19 7.58
N LYS A 61 -1.38 5.65 6.46
CA LYS A 61 -1.85 6.83 5.73
C LYS A 61 -3.29 6.61 5.23
N TYR A 62 -3.58 5.50 4.57
CA TYR A 62 -4.89 5.26 4.00
C TYR A 62 -5.96 4.91 5.04
N LYS A 63 -5.61 4.24 6.14
CA LYS A 63 -6.51 4.07 7.30
C LYS A 63 -7.03 5.41 7.79
N ARG A 64 -6.14 6.39 7.99
CA ARG A 64 -6.50 7.77 8.38
C ARG A 64 -7.37 8.47 7.34
N ILE A 65 -6.99 8.44 6.06
CA ILE A 65 -7.76 9.06 4.96
C ILE A 65 -9.16 8.46 4.84
N MET A 66 -9.27 7.14 4.99
CA MET A 66 -10.51 6.41 4.75
C MET A 66 -11.38 6.24 6.01
N GLY A 67 -10.88 6.58 7.20
CA GLY A 67 -11.60 6.43 8.47
C GLY A 67 -11.73 4.97 8.91
N VAL A 68 -10.68 4.18 8.71
CA VAL A 68 -10.61 2.77 9.14
C VAL A 68 -9.68 2.66 10.35
N ALA A 69 -10.16 2.03 11.43
CA ALA A 69 -9.38 1.80 12.67
C ALA A 69 -8.24 0.79 12.45
#